data_AF-A0A519UC18-F1
#
_entry.id   AF-A0A519UC18-F1
#
_cell.length_a   1.000
_cell.length_b   1.000
_cell.length_c   1.000
_cell.angle_alpha   90.00
_cell.angle_beta   90.00
_cell.angle_gamma   90.00
#
_symmetry.space_group_name_H-M   'P 1'
#
loop_
_entity.id
_entity.type
_entity.pdbx_description
1 polymer ?
#
loop_
_entity_poly.entity_id
_entity_poly.type
_entity_poly.pdbx_seq_one_letter_code
_entity_poly.pdbx_strand_id
1 'polypeptide(L)'
;ARVLALAHDYATHDPSAKTRADWVAADSSPRDAQMADNLLWYLRQHPTEKVICWGALPHFASRVEVLGSDELRAYRPMGRAVKEALGAGQVYTLGTLAGGGTHGLPGTAGVPVPVPAAGTLEAYLSTLPAPYAFVSLKHDAPGLQLTTYAFDYQPLAGPWSEVVDGFLFLKQVVPPQLVAADSTTARPDSAAAALPGSLNPALSQGGTTVRRVVRLADVSGVRTVQGVVLDQRSRQAVPYAAVVLPGQGKGTVADANGRFALPLPGPTRLQISSLGYEVATVQSPLGNEELTVLLTPAAYALAAVRIAGSAPPTPEIILKNVVQRIPNNYEQQDYAAQV
;
A
#
# COMPACT_ATOMS: atom_id res chain seq x y z
N ALA A 1 17.69 -10.55 -19.96
CA ALA A 1 18.53 -9.40 -19.58
C ALA A 1 18.84 -9.34 -18.07
N ARG A 2 17.93 -8.90 -17.19
CA ARG A 2 18.33 -8.36 -15.86
C ARG A 2 18.55 -9.33 -14.67
N VAL A 3 18.15 -10.59 -14.73
CA VAL A 3 18.62 -11.59 -13.71
C VAL A 3 20.15 -11.74 -13.76
N LEU A 4 20.74 -11.64 -14.96
CA LEU A 4 22.19 -11.51 -15.14
C LEU A 4 22.75 -10.23 -14.53
N ALA A 5 22.00 -9.11 -14.47
CA ALA A 5 22.50 -7.87 -13.88
C ALA A 5 22.68 -7.99 -12.36
N LEU A 6 21.75 -8.61 -11.64
CA LEU A 6 21.95 -8.92 -10.21
C LEU A 6 23.09 -9.94 -10.01
N ALA A 7 23.15 -10.99 -10.85
CA ALA A 7 24.20 -12.00 -10.75
C ALA A 7 25.60 -11.42 -11.06
N HIS A 8 25.70 -10.46 -11.99
CA HIS A 8 26.92 -9.70 -12.24
C HIS A 8 27.25 -8.79 -11.06
N ASP A 9 26.29 -8.01 -10.56
CA ASP A 9 26.49 -7.12 -9.41
C ASP A 9 27.01 -7.86 -8.17
N TYR A 10 26.41 -9.00 -7.82
CA TYR A 10 26.90 -9.86 -6.74
C TYR A 10 28.30 -10.43 -7.01
N ALA A 11 28.66 -10.67 -8.28
CA ALA A 11 29.98 -11.16 -8.67
C ALA A 11 31.04 -10.05 -8.83
N THR A 12 30.67 -8.79 -9.01
CA THR A 12 31.59 -7.64 -9.18
C THR A 12 31.78 -6.81 -7.91
N HIS A 13 30.77 -6.75 -7.03
CA HIS A 13 30.75 -5.88 -5.86
C HIS A 13 30.72 -6.62 -4.52
N ASP A 14 30.58 -7.96 -4.53
CA ASP A 14 30.49 -8.86 -3.36
C ASP A 14 29.79 -8.22 -2.14
N PRO A 15 28.46 -7.99 -2.21
CA PRO A 15 27.71 -7.40 -1.10
C PRO A 15 27.73 -8.28 0.16
N SER A 16 28.16 -9.56 0.05
CA SER A 16 28.42 -10.46 1.17
C SER A 16 29.71 -10.15 1.93
N ALA A 17 30.67 -9.45 1.33
CA ALA A 17 31.90 -9.01 1.99
C ALA A 17 31.74 -7.70 2.80
N LYS A 18 30.65 -6.95 2.61
CA LYS A 18 30.39 -5.69 3.32
C LYS A 18 29.94 -5.93 4.76
N THR A 19 30.51 -5.19 5.72
CA THR A 19 29.98 -5.18 7.09
C THR A 19 28.83 -4.20 7.23
N ARG A 20 28.11 -4.24 8.36
CA ARG A 20 27.08 -3.23 8.70
C ARG A 20 27.64 -1.80 8.73
N ALA A 21 28.94 -1.60 8.99
CA ALA A 21 29.54 -0.28 9.04
C ALA A 21 29.88 0.30 7.65
N ASP A 22 30.05 -0.58 6.64
CA ASP A 22 30.43 -0.21 5.27
C ASP A 22 29.23 -0.22 4.30
N TRP A 23 28.06 -0.62 4.80
CA TRP A 23 26.82 -0.71 4.04
C TRP A 23 26.13 0.65 3.94
N VAL A 24 25.80 1.07 2.73
CA VAL A 24 25.06 2.31 2.46
C VAL A 24 23.76 2.02 1.71
N ALA A 25 22.76 2.90 1.79
CA ALA A 25 21.47 2.75 1.11
C ALA A 25 21.61 2.42 -0.39
N ALA A 26 22.63 2.98 -1.06
CA ALA A 26 22.92 2.71 -2.46
C ALA A 26 23.18 1.22 -2.79
N ASP A 27 23.72 0.44 -1.84
CA ASP A 27 23.98 -1.00 -1.99
C ASP A 27 22.69 -1.84 -2.12
N SER A 28 21.55 -1.28 -1.73
CA SER A 28 20.24 -1.92 -1.93
C SER A 28 19.71 -1.75 -3.36
N SER A 29 20.24 -0.80 -4.15
CA SER A 29 19.70 -0.45 -5.48
C SER A 29 19.65 -1.64 -6.48
N PRO A 30 20.63 -2.56 -6.55
CA PRO A 30 20.57 -3.71 -7.46
C PRO A 30 19.45 -4.71 -7.09
N ARG A 31 19.28 -4.98 -5.80
CA ARG A 31 18.18 -5.78 -5.25
C ARG A 31 16.83 -5.11 -5.50
N ASP A 32 16.74 -3.81 -5.27
CA ASP A 32 15.54 -3.01 -5.47
C ASP A 32 15.15 -2.93 -6.97
N ALA A 33 16.12 -2.83 -7.87
CA ALA A 33 15.89 -2.96 -9.31
C ALA A 33 15.31 -4.34 -9.68
N GLN A 34 15.81 -5.43 -9.07
CA GLN A 34 15.21 -6.76 -9.27
C GLN A 34 13.79 -6.85 -8.69
N MET A 35 13.52 -6.23 -7.53
CA MET A 35 12.18 -6.18 -6.94
C MET A 35 11.19 -5.40 -7.82
N ALA A 36 11.65 -4.33 -8.48
CA ALA A 36 10.90 -3.62 -9.51
C ALA A 36 10.67 -4.49 -10.76
N ASP A 37 11.71 -5.11 -11.32
CA ASP A 37 11.61 -5.98 -12.50
C ASP A 37 10.64 -7.15 -12.28
N ASN A 38 10.64 -7.76 -11.09
CA ASN A 38 9.72 -8.85 -10.72
C ASN A 38 8.25 -8.37 -10.73
N LEU A 39 7.98 -7.19 -10.16
CA LEU A 39 6.65 -6.59 -10.16
C LEU A 39 6.21 -6.17 -11.57
N LEU A 40 7.11 -5.59 -12.36
CA LEU A 40 6.85 -5.13 -13.73
C LEU A 40 6.76 -6.30 -14.73
N TRP A 41 7.35 -7.46 -14.44
CA TRP A 41 7.08 -8.71 -15.15
C TRP A 41 5.67 -9.21 -14.82
N TYR A 42 5.32 -9.29 -13.54
CA TYR A 42 3.98 -9.72 -13.12
C TYR A 42 2.88 -8.84 -13.73
N LEU A 43 2.97 -7.52 -13.58
CA LEU A 43 1.98 -6.57 -14.13
C LEU A 43 1.87 -6.59 -15.65
N ARG A 44 2.87 -7.08 -16.40
CA ARG A 44 2.73 -7.31 -17.85
C ARG A 44 1.98 -8.58 -18.20
N GLN A 45 2.09 -9.63 -17.37
CA GLN A 45 1.24 -10.83 -17.50
C GLN A 45 -0.18 -10.59 -16.96
N HIS A 46 -0.32 -9.65 -16.02
CA HIS A 46 -1.55 -9.31 -15.30
C HIS A 46 -1.95 -7.82 -15.47
N PRO A 47 -2.14 -7.31 -16.71
CA PRO A 47 -2.24 -5.86 -17.00
C PRO A 47 -3.52 -5.17 -16.49
N THR A 48 -4.49 -5.92 -15.97
CA THR A 48 -5.73 -5.41 -15.38
C THR A 48 -5.75 -5.48 -13.85
N GLU A 49 -4.73 -6.08 -13.22
CA GLU A 49 -4.70 -6.31 -11.79
C GLU A 49 -4.13 -5.13 -10.98
N LYS A 50 -4.62 -4.95 -9.76
CA LYS A 50 -4.13 -3.95 -8.80
C LYS A 50 -3.35 -4.66 -7.70
N VAL A 51 -2.03 -4.57 -7.77
CA VAL A 51 -1.14 -5.20 -6.79
C VAL A 51 -0.88 -4.25 -5.62
N ILE A 52 -1.09 -4.72 -4.39
CA ILE A 52 -0.58 -4.07 -3.18
C ILE A 52 0.75 -4.72 -2.83
N CYS A 53 1.84 -3.94 -2.91
CA CYS A 53 3.15 -4.37 -2.44
C CYS A 53 3.32 -3.99 -0.97
N TRP A 54 3.87 -4.90 -0.16
CA TRP A 54 4.09 -4.69 1.28
C TRP A 54 5.57 -4.84 1.62
N GLY A 55 6.10 -3.95 2.46
CA GLY A 55 7.49 -3.97 2.91
C GLY A 55 7.93 -2.62 3.48
N ALA A 56 9.23 -2.47 3.72
CA ALA A 56 9.80 -1.24 4.27
C ALA A 56 9.66 -0.05 3.31
N LEU A 57 9.33 1.13 3.84
CA LEU A 57 9.09 2.34 3.06
C LEU A 57 10.25 2.78 2.15
N PRO A 58 11.54 2.70 2.57
CA PRO A 58 12.65 3.11 1.71
C PRO A 58 12.66 2.42 0.34
N HIS A 59 12.19 1.18 0.21
CA HIS A 59 12.10 0.47 -1.07
C HIS A 59 11.01 1.03 -1.99
N PHE A 60 9.84 1.38 -1.44
CA PHE A 60 8.70 1.89 -2.21
C PHE A 60 8.71 3.40 -2.44
N ALA A 61 9.70 4.10 -1.88
CA ALA A 61 9.95 5.50 -2.12
C ALA A 61 10.31 5.78 -3.60
N SER A 62 10.08 7.02 -4.03
CA SER A 62 10.34 7.46 -5.40
C SER A 62 11.65 8.27 -5.49
N ARG A 63 11.58 9.60 -5.50
CA ARG A 63 12.75 10.46 -5.71
C ARG A 63 13.49 10.79 -4.41
N VAL A 64 14.07 9.78 -3.76
CA VAL A 64 14.78 9.95 -2.47
C VAL A 64 15.94 10.96 -2.53
N GLU A 65 16.47 11.26 -3.71
CA GLU A 65 17.53 12.25 -3.90
C GLU A 65 17.14 13.69 -3.52
N VAL A 66 15.84 13.99 -3.36
CA VAL A 66 15.35 15.34 -2.99
C VAL A 66 15.43 15.63 -1.49
N LEU A 67 15.75 14.64 -0.65
CA LEU A 67 15.74 14.74 0.82
C LEU A 67 17.06 15.28 1.42
N GLY A 68 17.91 15.92 0.61
CA GLY A 68 19.16 16.57 1.05
C GLY A 68 20.30 15.63 1.49
N SER A 69 20.01 14.40 1.92
CA SER A 69 21.02 13.41 2.34
C SER A 69 21.98 13.01 1.21
N ASP A 70 23.28 13.05 1.50
CA ASP A 70 24.33 12.58 0.58
C ASP A 70 24.22 11.08 0.30
N GLU A 71 23.83 10.28 1.29
CA GLU A 71 23.66 8.82 1.16
C GLU A 71 22.48 8.49 0.22
N LEU A 72 21.34 9.15 0.41
CA LEU A 72 20.15 8.93 -0.41
C LEU A 72 20.31 9.44 -1.85
N ARG A 73 21.25 10.35 -2.12
CA ARG A 73 21.52 10.87 -3.47
C ARG A 73 21.96 9.78 -4.45
N ALA A 74 22.64 8.74 -3.95
CA ALA A 74 23.10 7.59 -4.76
C ALA A 74 22.06 6.45 -4.83
N TYR A 75 21.18 6.31 -3.84
CA TYR A 75 20.20 5.21 -3.76
C TYR A 75 19.11 5.28 -4.84
N ARG A 76 18.76 4.14 -5.44
CA ARG A 76 17.66 4.01 -6.41
C ARG A 76 16.67 2.94 -5.92
N PRO A 77 15.59 3.34 -5.23
CA PRO A 77 14.60 2.39 -4.72
C PRO A 77 13.74 1.75 -5.80
N MET A 78 13.11 0.60 -5.49
CA MET A 78 12.21 -0.06 -6.43
C MET A 78 11.01 0.82 -6.84
N GLY A 79 10.48 1.62 -5.90
CA GLY A 79 9.34 2.51 -6.12
C GLY A 79 9.60 3.58 -7.18
N ARG A 80 10.86 3.99 -7.34
CA ARG A 80 11.31 4.88 -8.43
C ARG A 80 11.14 4.21 -9.78
N ALA A 81 11.78 3.05 -9.99
CA ALA A 81 11.74 2.33 -11.27
C ALA A 81 10.30 1.92 -11.66
N VAL A 82 9.48 1.54 -10.69
CA VAL A 82 8.06 1.20 -10.89
C VAL A 82 7.24 2.44 -11.29
N LYS A 83 7.51 3.62 -10.71
CA LYS A 83 6.88 4.90 -11.12
C LYS A 83 7.36 5.42 -12.47
N GLU A 84 8.64 5.22 -12.80
CA GLU A 84 9.21 5.55 -14.12
C GLU A 84 8.60 4.65 -15.22
N ALA A 85 8.40 3.36 -14.96
CA ALA A 85 7.86 2.40 -15.93
C ALA A 85 6.32 2.44 -16.10
N LEU A 86 5.55 2.71 -15.04
CA LEU A 86 4.07 2.70 -15.08
C LEU A 86 3.45 4.11 -15.11
N GLY A 87 4.26 5.14 -14.88
CA GLY A 87 3.82 6.53 -14.72
C GLY A 87 3.23 6.82 -13.33
N ALA A 88 3.45 8.04 -12.84
CA ALA A 88 3.04 8.49 -11.50
C ALA A 88 1.51 8.59 -11.27
N GLY A 89 0.68 8.19 -12.24
CA GLY A 89 -0.76 8.01 -12.10
C GLY A 89 -1.17 6.58 -11.70
N GLN A 90 -0.38 5.56 -12.04
CA GLN A 90 -0.71 4.14 -11.78
C GLN A 90 -0.16 3.61 -10.45
N VAL A 91 0.76 4.34 -9.82
CA VAL A 91 1.47 3.92 -8.61
C VAL A 91 1.19 4.90 -7.46
N TYR A 92 0.90 4.36 -6.27
CA TYR A 92 0.70 5.14 -5.05
C TYR A 92 1.55 4.58 -3.91
N THR A 93 2.57 5.34 -3.48
CA THR A 93 3.41 5.00 -2.33
C THR A 93 2.73 5.51 -1.05
N LEU A 94 2.42 4.61 -0.12
CA LEU A 94 1.95 4.96 1.23
C LEU A 94 3.03 4.59 2.26
N GLY A 95 3.53 5.60 2.99
CA GLY A 95 4.41 5.39 4.13
C GLY A 95 3.67 5.30 5.47
N THR A 96 4.41 4.94 6.51
CA THR A 96 3.95 4.95 7.91
C THR A 96 4.83 5.85 8.76
N LEU A 97 4.22 6.61 9.69
CA LEU A 97 4.92 7.44 10.67
C LEU A 97 4.49 7.04 12.09
N ALA A 98 5.33 7.29 13.11
CA ALA A 98 4.94 7.15 14.51
C ALA A 98 5.24 8.43 15.32
N GLY A 99 4.30 8.81 16.20
CA GLY A 99 4.47 9.97 17.10
C GLY A 99 5.10 9.66 18.46
N GLY A 100 5.30 8.38 18.76
CA GLY A 100 5.83 7.91 20.04
C GLY A 100 5.53 6.44 20.28
N GLY A 101 5.80 5.96 21.51
CA GLY A 101 5.72 4.54 21.87
C GLY A 101 7.04 3.82 21.62
N THR A 102 7.00 2.53 21.29
CA THR A 102 8.19 1.67 21.16
C THR A 102 8.09 0.82 19.89
N HIS A 103 9.16 0.82 19.07
CA HIS A 103 9.30 -0.02 17.89
C HIS A 103 10.30 -1.16 18.13
N GLY A 104 10.32 -2.20 17.30
CA GLY A 104 11.29 -3.28 17.45
C GLY A 104 10.99 -4.50 16.58
N LEU A 105 11.88 -5.50 16.65
CA LEU A 105 11.61 -6.83 16.10
C LEU A 105 10.76 -7.65 17.09
N PRO A 106 9.94 -8.62 16.63
CA PRO A 106 9.15 -9.45 17.51
C PRO A 106 10.01 -10.17 18.55
N GLY A 107 9.59 -10.14 19.82
CA GLY A 107 10.33 -10.74 20.94
C GLY A 107 11.54 -9.96 21.44
N THR A 108 11.86 -8.79 20.87
CA THR A 108 12.87 -7.87 21.43
C THR A 108 12.25 -6.93 22.46
N ALA A 109 13.09 -6.34 23.34
CA ALA A 109 12.66 -5.29 24.27
C ALA A 109 12.18 -4.00 23.56
N GLY A 110 12.50 -3.86 22.27
CA GLY A 110 12.23 -2.67 21.47
C GLY A 110 13.14 -1.48 21.79
N VAL A 111 12.89 -0.39 21.06
CA VAL A 111 13.56 0.91 21.18
C VAL A 111 12.45 1.98 21.20
N PRO A 112 12.51 2.99 22.10
CA PRO A 112 11.54 4.08 22.08
C PRO A 112 11.58 4.83 20.75
N VAL A 113 10.41 5.15 20.20
CA VAL A 113 10.30 6.07 19.07
C VAL A 113 10.81 7.45 19.54
N PRO A 114 11.76 8.09 18.83
CA PRO A 114 12.27 9.40 19.19
C PRO A 114 11.15 10.44 19.31
N VAL A 115 11.24 11.32 20.32
CA VAL A 115 10.28 12.42 20.49
C VAL A 115 10.38 13.36 19.28
N PRO A 116 9.31 13.56 18.48
CA PRO A 116 9.38 14.40 17.30
C PRO A 116 9.71 15.86 17.63
N ALA A 117 10.71 16.42 16.96
CA ALA A 117 11.11 17.82 17.16
C ALA A 117 10.00 18.79 16.73
N ALA A 118 9.87 19.92 17.43
CA ALA A 118 8.89 20.96 17.09
C ALA A 118 9.06 21.43 15.63
N GLY A 119 7.94 21.58 14.91
CA GLY A 119 7.92 21.92 13.48
C GLY A 119 8.00 20.73 12.52
N THR A 120 8.22 19.50 13.00
CA THR A 120 8.12 18.29 12.18
C THR A 120 6.66 17.82 12.00
N LEU A 121 6.42 17.01 10.96
CA LEU A 121 5.07 16.50 10.66
C LEU A 121 4.52 15.66 11.81
N GLU A 122 5.33 14.79 12.41
CA GLU A 122 4.94 13.92 13.52
C GLU A 122 4.71 14.71 14.81
N ALA A 123 5.45 15.82 15.04
CA ALA A 123 5.16 16.72 16.15
C ALA A 123 3.79 17.40 15.96
N TYR A 124 3.50 17.90 14.77
CA TYR A 124 2.18 18.47 14.45
C TYR A 124 1.06 17.43 14.63
N LEU A 125 1.20 16.24 14.04
CA LEU A 125 0.19 15.18 14.14
C LEU A 125 0.02 14.67 15.59
N SER A 126 1.07 14.72 16.40
CA SER A 126 1.00 14.43 17.83
C SER A 126 0.18 15.44 18.64
N THR A 127 -0.03 16.68 18.14
CA THR A 127 -0.97 17.62 18.77
C THR A 127 -2.44 17.25 18.53
N LEU A 128 -2.74 16.49 17.48
CA LEU A 128 -4.11 16.13 17.13
C LEU A 128 -4.70 15.15 18.16
N PRO A 129 -6.00 15.25 18.51
CA PRO A 129 -6.61 14.38 19.51
C PRO A 129 -6.82 12.93 19.03
N ALA A 130 -6.70 12.66 17.73
CA ALA A 130 -6.86 11.32 17.19
C ALA A 130 -5.60 10.44 17.45
N PRO A 131 -5.77 9.15 17.75
CA PRO A 131 -4.64 8.22 17.95
C PRO A 131 -3.96 7.80 16.63
N TYR A 132 -4.53 8.17 15.49
CA TYR A 132 -3.95 7.94 14.16
C TYR A 132 -4.44 9.03 13.19
N ALA A 133 -3.70 9.26 12.10
CA ALA A 133 -4.05 10.22 11.05
C ALA A 133 -3.57 9.73 9.67
N PHE A 134 -4.25 10.15 8.60
CA PHE A 134 -3.80 9.94 7.22
C PHE A 134 -3.50 11.29 6.57
N VAL A 135 -2.31 11.42 5.98
CA VAL A 135 -1.83 12.64 5.32
C VAL A 135 -1.67 12.36 3.82
N SER A 136 -2.33 13.13 2.96
CA SER A 136 -2.34 12.86 1.51
C SER A 136 -1.39 13.83 0.79
N LEU A 137 -0.07 13.66 0.95
CA LEU A 137 0.95 14.60 0.44
C LEU A 137 0.75 15.06 -1.02
N LYS A 138 0.32 14.16 -1.91
CA LYS A 138 0.00 14.46 -3.33
C LYS A 138 -1.11 15.52 -3.54
N HIS A 139 -1.90 15.80 -2.50
CA HIS A 139 -3.02 16.74 -2.48
C HIS A 139 -2.80 17.86 -1.45
N ASP A 140 -2.34 17.47 -0.25
CA ASP A 140 -2.23 18.36 0.91
C ASP A 140 -0.88 19.09 1.00
N ALA A 141 0.16 18.58 0.32
CA ALA A 141 1.54 19.09 0.40
C ALA A 141 2.36 19.09 -0.94
N PRO A 142 1.78 19.36 -2.13
CA PRO A 142 2.56 19.50 -3.35
C PRO A 142 3.52 20.70 -3.24
N GLY A 143 4.82 20.47 -3.39
CA GLY A 143 5.85 21.52 -3.30
C GLY A 143 6.13 22.08 -1.89
N LEU A 144 5.54 21.51 -0.83
CA LEU A 144 5.87 21.90 0.54
C LEU A 144 7.11 21.17 1.05
N GLN A 145 8.05 21.91 1.62
CA GLN A 145 9.16 21.35 2.39
C GLN A 145 8.62 20.83 3.72
N LEU A 146 8.78 19.54 3.98
CA LEU A 146 8.40 18.88 5.23
C LEU A 146 9.62 18.20 5.85
N THR A 147 9.69 18.16 7.18
CA THR A 147 10.63 17.30 7.91
C THR A 147 9.84 16.18 8.56
N THR A 148 10.24 14.94 8.28
CA THR A 148 9.61 13.72 8.83
C THR A 148 10.66 12.69 9.26
N TYR A 149 10.25 11.74 10.09
CA TYR A 149 11.07 10.65 10.62
C TYR A 149 10.80 9.31 9.88
N ALA A 150 10.26 9.38 8.66
CA ALA A 150 9.70 8.23 7.94
C ALA A 150 10.70 7.12 7.56
N PHE A 151 12.00 7.43 7.51
CA PHE A 151 13.07 6.46 7.27
C PHE A 151 13.84 6.28 8.58
N ASP A 152 13.79 5.06 9.14
CA ASP A 152 14.59 4.60 10.30
C ASP A 152 14.66 5.57 11.50
N TYR A 153 13.57 6.31 11.70
CA TYR A 153 13.43 7.36 12.73
C TYR A 153 14.52 8.43 12.69
N GLN A 154 15.06 8.76 11.51
CA GLN A 154 15.94 9.89 11.28
C GLN A 154 15.19 11.09 10.68
N PRO A 155 15.38 12.32 11.18
CA PRO A 155 14.70 13.49 10.66
C PRO A 155 15.26 13.88 9.28
N LEU A 156 14.46 13.72 8.23
CA LEU A 156 14.82 14.05 6.86
C LEU A 156 13.87 15.12 6.30
N ALA A 157 14.47 16.16 5.73
CA ALA A 157 13.78 17.35 5.23
C ALA A 157 13.75 17.39 3.70
N GLY A 158 12.60 17.71 3.10
CA GLY A 158 12.48 17.89 1.65
C GLY A 158 11.03 17.90 1.15
N PRO A 159 10.83 17.94 -0.19
CA PRO A 159 9.51 17.87 -0.80
C PRO A 159 9.00 16.42 -0.78
N TRP A 160 8.53 15.97 0.39
CA TRP A 160 8.14 14.57 0.61
C TRP A 160 7.03 14.06 -0.33
N SER A 161 6.24 14.96 -0.94
CA SER A 161 5.27 14.65 -1.99
C SER A 161 5.89 14.13 -3.30
N GLU A 162 7.21 14.32 -3.51
CA GLU A 162 7.98 13.71 -4.61
C GLU A 162 8.57 12.33 -4.24
N VAL A 163 8.56 11.99 -2.94
CA VAL A 163 9.13 10.75 -2.40
C VAL A 163 8.03 9.72 -2.16
N VAL A 164 6.92 10.13 -1.52
CA VAL A 164 5.75 9.29 -1.21
C VAL A 164 4.45 10.06 -1.47
N ASP A 165 3.37 9.36 -1.84
CA ASP A 165 2.10 10.02 -2.16
C ASP A 165 1.27 10.35 -0.90
N GLY A 166 1.54 9.67 0.22
CA GLY A 166 0.94 9.94 1.53
C GLY A 166 1.54 9.14 2.68
N PHE A 167 1.06 9.42 3.90
CA PHE A 167 1.45 8.77 5.14
C PHE A 167 0.25 8.30 5.98
N LEU A 168 0.40 7.17 6.67
CA LEU A 168 -0.40 6.74 7.80
C LEU A 168 0.39 6.97 9.09
N PHE A 169 -0.02 7.96 9.88
CA PHE A 169 0.57 8.28 11.18
C PHE A 169 -0.13 7.52 12.31
N LEU A 170 0.66 6.92 13.19
CA LEU A 170 0.23 6.22 14.40
C LEU A 170 0.75 7.01 15.62
N LYS A 171 -0.14 7.56 16.44
CA LYS A 171 0.27 8.46 17.53
C LYS A 171 1.08 7.76 18.61
N GLN A 172 0.84 6.47 18.81
CA GLN A 172 1.66 5.55 19.59
C GLN A 172 1.79 4.23 18.83
N VAL A 173 2.96 3.61 18.87
CA VAL A 173 3.20 2.23 18.40
C VAL A 173 3.72 1.35 19.53
N VAL A 174 3.54 0.03 19.38
CA VAL A 174 4.10 -0.99 20.27
C VAL A 174 4.84 -2.05 19.43
N PRO A 175 5.80 -2.78 19.99
CA PRO A 175 6.52 -3.82 19.25
C PRO A 175 5.56 -4.92 18.76
N PRO A 176 5.77 -5.47 17.55
CA PRO A 176 4.95 -6.53 17.00
C PRO A 176 5.02 -7.79 17.89
N GLN A 177 3.87 -8.32 18.28
CA GLN A 177 3.79 -9.52 19.12
C GLN A 177 3.79 -10.79 18.26
N LEU A 178 4.55 -11.80 18.68
CA LEU A 178 4.45 -13.14 18.10
C LEU A 178 3.18 -13.81 18.58
N VAL A 179 2.30 -14.13 17.63
CA VAL A 179 1.10 -14.93 17.83
C VAL A 179 1.44 -16.37 17.45
N ALA A 180 1.22 -17.34 18.35
CA ALA A 180 1.53 -18.74 18.05
C ALA A 180 0.59 -19.26 16.94
N ALA A 181 1.10 -20.13 16.05
CA ALA A 181 0.40 -20.54 14.84
C ALA A 181 -1.02 -21.10 15.11
N ASP A 182 -1.17 -21.88 16.18
CA ASP A 182 -2.42 -22.53 16.58
C ASP A 182 -3.18 -21.76 17.68
N SER A 183 -2.83 -20.51 17.98
CA SER A 183 -3.44 -19.79 19.10
C SER A 183 -4.89 -19.41 18.82
N THR A 184 -5.83 -20.07 19.51
CA THR A 184 -7.26 -19.73 19.50
C THR A 184 -7.61 -18.52 20.37
N THR A 185 -6.62 -17.89 21.02
CA THR A 185 -6.77 -16.59 21.68
C THR A 185 -7.27 -15.55 20.69
N ALA A 186 -8.46 -15.00 20.95
CA ALA A 186 -9.07 -14.00 20.08
C ALA A 186 -8.12 -12.81 19.86
N ARG A 187 -7.75 -12.57 18.60
CA ARG A 187 -7.01 -11.36 18.21
C ARG A 187 -7.85 -10.13 18.61
N PRO A 188 -7.31 -9.13 19.32
CA PRO A 188 -8.10 -7.98 19.78
C PRO A 188 -8.86 -7.27 18.64
N ASP A 189 -8.22 -7.15 17.48
CA ASP A 189 -8.79 -6.49 16.29
C ASP A 189 -9.78 -7.38 15.50
N SER A 190 -9.99 -8.64 15.92
CA SER A 190 -10.98 -9.56 15.33
C SER A 190 -12.33 -9.51 16.04
N ALA A 191 -12.62 -8.42 16.77
CA ALA A 191 -13.97 -7.98 17.11
C ALA A 191 -14.71 -7.47 15.85
N ALA A 192 -14.77 -8.31 14.81
CA ALA A 192 -15.61 -8.06 13.65
C ALA A 192 -17.08 -8.06 14.10
N ALA A 193 -17.77 -6.94 13.92
CA ALA A 193 -19.22 -6.85 14.09
C ALA A 193 -19.92 -7.63 12.97
N ALA A 194 -19.93 -8.95 13.12
CA ALA A 194 -20.48 -9.89 12.15
C ALA A 194 -22.02 -9.91 12.25
N LEU A 195 -22.67 -9.06 11.47
CA LEU A 195 -24.05 -9.30 11.00
C LEU A 195 -24.01 -10.18 9.71
N PRO A 196 -25.11 -10.82 9.27
CA PRO A 196 -24.96 -12.01 8.42
C PRO A 196 -24.77 -11.75 6.91
N GLY A 197 -23.63 -12.22 6.36
CA GLY A 197 -23.41 -12.55 4.94
C GLY A 197 -22.90 -11.43 4.01
N SER A 198 -21.57 -11.29 3.77
CA SER A 198 -21.02 -10.04 3.18
C SER A 198 -19.68 -10.02 2.33
N LEU A 199 -19.69 -9.64 1.00
CA LEU A 199 -18.61 -9.13 0.01
C LEU A 199 -18.74 -7.78 -1.02
N ASN A 200 -18.43 -6.38 -1.14
CA ASN A 200 -18.19 -4.95 -0.51
C ASN A 200 -19.34 -3.93 -0.85
N PRO A 201 -19.43 -2.74 -0.18
CA PRO A 201 -20.52 -1.79 -0.29
C PRO A 201 -20.12 -0.34 -0.63
N ALA A 202 -20.52 0.13 -1.80
CA ALA A 202 -20.75 1.55 -2.00
C ALA A 202 -21.59 2.26 -0.92
N LEU A 203 -21.64 3.57 -1.08
CA LEU A 203 -22.20 4.55 -0.16
C LEU A 203 -23.72 4.30 0.13
N SER A 204 -24.25 4.84 1.25
CA SER A 204 -25.71 4.99 1.52
C SER A 204 -26.02 6.34 2.16
N GLN A 205 -27.18 6.99 2.06
CA GLN A 205 -27.43 8.25 2.82
C GLN A 205 -27.75 8.00 4.32
N GLY A 206 -27.18 8.78 5.28
CA GLY A 206 -27.43 8.49 6.71
C GLY A 206 -26.56 9.01 7.88
N GLY A 207 -25.22 9.14 7.83
CA GLY A 207 -24.42 9.16 9.07
C GLY A 207 -23.06 9.89 9.10
N THR A 208 -22.85 10.61 10.21
CA THR A 208 -21.92 11.73 10.33
C THR A 208 -20.48 11.32 10.69
N THR A 209 -19.72 10.74 9.75
CA THR A 209 -18.27 10.56 9.94
C THR A 209 -17.53 11.89 10.00
N VAL A 210 -17.15 12.33 11.21
CA VAL A 210 -16.36 13.55 11.41
C VAL A 210 -14.88 13.31 11.08
N ARG A 211 -14.54 12.99 9.82
CA ARG A 211 -13.21 13.37 9.31
C ARG A 211 -13.26 14.87 9.10
N ARG A 212 -12.99 15.57 10.20
CA ARG A 212 -12.66 16.99 10.23
C ARG A 212 -11.69 17.23 9.08
N VAL A 213 -12.07 18.11 8.16
CA VAL A 213 -11.09 18.84 7.36
C VAL A 213 -10.24 19.56 8.40
N VAL A 214 -9.14 18.94 8.78
CA VAL A 214 -8.08 19.61 9.53
C VAL A 214 -7.51 20.57 8.52
N ARG A 215 -8.13 21.75 8.42
CA ARG A 215 -7.42 22.96 8.04
C ARG A 215 -6.36 23.16 9.11
N LEU A 216 -5.22 22.47 8.91
CA LEU A 216 -3.92 23.10 9.05
C LEU A 216 -4.12 24.51 8.50
N ALA A 217 -4.08 25.51 9.40
CA ALA A 217 -4.86 26.73 9.20
C ALA A 217 -4.28 27.56 8.05
N ASP A 218 -3.07 28.04 8.30
CA ASP A 218 -2.04 28.14 7.27
C ASP A 218 -1.47 26.72 7.06
N VAL A 219 -2.16 25.90 6.22
CA VAL A 219 -1.71 24.95 5.16
C VAL A 219 -2.93 24.43 4.31
N SER A 220 -3.54 23.26 4.64
CA SER A 220 -4.43 22.44 3.76
C SER A 220 -5.37 21.50 4.56
N GLY A 221 -6.21 20.62 3.95
CA GLY A 221 -7.10 19.67 4.68
C GLY A 221 -8.14 18.83 3.86
N VAL A 222 -8.81 17.83 4.48
CA VAL A 222 -9.53 16.71 3.77
C VAL A 222 -10.74 16.04 4.55
N ARG A 223 -11.86 15.52 3.94
CA ARG A 223 -13.13 14.99 4.62
C ARG A 223 -13.52 13.49 4.40
N THR A 224 -14.57 12.92 5.03
CA THR A 224 -15.01 11.48 4.88
C THR A 224 -16.50 11.38 4.56
N VAL A 225 -16.90 10.25 3.94
CA VAL A 225 -18.28 9.84 3.68
C VAL A 225 -18.45 8.35 4.04
N GLN A 226 -19.58 7.94 4.61
CA GLN A 226 -19.90 6.54 4.99
C GLN A 226 -20.82 5.81 3.96
N GLY A 227 -21.33 4.62 4.30
CA GLY A 227 -22.46 4.03 3.58
C GLY A 227 -22.89 2.60 3.86
N VAL A 228 -23.82 2.12 3.01
CA VAL A 228 -24.34 0.75 2.87
C VAL A 228 -24.69 0.45 1.40
N VAL A 229 -24.39 -0.74 0.87
CA VAL A 229 -25.09 -1.24 -0.35
C VAL A 229 -26.14 -2.23 0.05
N LEU A 230 -27.22 -2.23 -0.71
CA LEU A 230 -28.22 -3.28 -0.69
C LEU A 230 -28.35 -3.92 -2.08
N ASP A 231 -28.72 -5.20 -2.13
CA ASP A 231 -29.04 -5.88 -3.37
C ASP A 231 -30.30 -5.26 -3.97
N GLN A 232 -30.29 -4.98 -5.26
CA GLN A 232 -31.33 -4.17 -5.90
C GLN A 232 -32.70 -4.85 -5.91
N ARG A 233 -32.78 -6.18 -5.79
CA ARG A 233 -34.04 -6.95 -5.75
C ARG A 233 -34.56 -7.21 -4.34
N SER A 234 -33.74 -7.86 -3.52
CA SER A 234 -34.08 -8.33 -2.17
C SER A 234 -33.95 -7.24 -1.10
N ARG A 235 -33.22 -6.15 -1.38
CA ARG A 235 -32.91 -5.05 -0.46
C ARG A 235 -32.18 -5.49 0.83
N GLN A 236 -31.72 -6.73 0.92
CA GLN A 236 -30.76 -7.13 1.93
C GLN A 236 -29.40 -6.47 1.66
N ALA A 237 -28.51 -6.48 2.65
CA ALA A 237 -27.15 -6.01 2.49
C ALA A 237 -26.49 -6.54 1.20
N VAL A 238 -25.65 -5.69 0.59
CA VAL A 238 -24.53 -6.14 -0.22
C VAL A 238 -23.22 -5.78 0.53
N PRO A 239 -22.66 -6.72 1.35
CA PRO A 239 -21.29 -7.22 1.12
C PRO A 239 -19.94 -6.44 1.48
N TYR A 240 -18.73 -7.09 1.77
CA TYR A 240 -17.18 -6.83 1.65
C TYR A 240 -16.15 -7.53 0.57
N ALA A 241 -15.61 -7.38 -0.70
CA ALA A 241 -15.61 -7.02 -2.19
C ALA A 241 -15.92 -5.69 -2.98
N ALA A 242 -14.88 -4.85 -3.18
CA ALA A 242 -14.67 -3.48 -3.78
C ALA A 242 -15.63 -2.26 -3.60
N VAL A 243 -15.21 -1.24 -2.81
CA VAL A 243 -15.49 0.22 -3.05
C VAL A 243 -14.23 0.91 -3.53
N VAL A 244 -14.21 1.58 -4.69
CA VAL A 244 -13.01 2.27 -5.19
C VAL A 244 -13.31 3.63 -5.82
N LEU A 245 -12.33 4.54 -5.79
CA LEU A 245 -12.31 5.74 -6.60
C LEU A 245 -11.82 5.33 -8.01
N PRO A 246 -12.65 5.43 -9.06
CA PRO A 246 -12.26 5.02 -10.41
C PRO A 246 -11.04 5.82 -10.87
N GLY A 247 -10.04 5.13 -11.41
CA GLY A 247 -8.77 5.72 -11.83
C GLY A 247 -7.82 6.18 -10.73
N GLN A 248 -8.16 6.06 -9.43
CA GLN A 248 -7.28 6.50 -8.33
C GLN A 248 -6.78 5.39 -7.40
N GLY A 249 -7.28 4.15 -7.54
CA GLY A 249 -6.84 2.98 -6.77
C GLY A 249 -7.27 2.97 -5.29
N LYS A 250 -7.38 4.14 -4.66
CA LYS A 250 -7.96 4.35 -3.33
C LYS A 250 -9.39 3.80 -3.26
N GLY A 251 -9.80 3.38 -2.07
CA GLY A 251 -11.03 2.65 -1.84
C GLY A 251 -11.11 2.15 -0.41
N THR A 252 -12.13 1.34 -0.11
CA THR A 252 -12.28 0.67 1.19
C THR A 252 -13.27 -0.50 1.10
N VAL A 253 -13.50 -1.13 2.25
CA VAL A 253 -14.11 -2.44 2.44
C VAL A 253 -15.23 -2.35 3.49
N ALA A 254 -16.13 -3.34 3.53
CA ALA A 254 -17.26 -3.37 4.46
C ALA A 254 -16.97 -4.01 5.83
N ASP A 255 -17.92 -3.80 6.72
CA ASP A 255 -18.34 -4.77 7.72
C ASP A 255 -19.35 -5.82 7.17
N ALA A 256 -19.84 -6.71 8.02
CA ALA A 256 -20.76 -7.74 7.59
C ALA A 256 -22.23 -7.28 7.40
N ASN A 257 -22.53 -5.97 7.49
CA ASN A 257 -23.80 -5.35 7.10
C ASN A 257 -23.80 -4.85 5.65
N GLY A 258 -22.65 -4.97 4.98
CA GLY A 258 -22.37 -4.16 3.82
C GLY A 258 -22.30 -2.67 4.16
N ARG A 259 -21.77 -2.26 5.33
CA ARG A 259 -21.52 -0.85 5.71
C ARG A 259 -20.02 -0.50 5.77
N PHE A 260 -19.66 0.78 5.64
CA PHE A 260 -18.25 1.25 5.65
C PHE A 260 -18.11 2.76 5.87
N ALA A 261 -16.85 3.23 5.99
CA ALA A 261 -16.44 4.64 5.90
C ALA A 261 -15.28 4.84 4.91
N LEU A 262 -15.37 5.84 4.02
CA LEU A 262 -14.32 6.19 3.05
C LEU A 262 -13.87 7.66 3.14
N PRO A 263 -12.60 7.92 3.52
CA PRO A 263 -11.99 9.25 3.43
C PRO A 263 -11.83 9.82 2.00
N LEU A 264 -12.52 10.93 1.68
CA LEU A 264 -12.60 11.55 0.35
C LEU A 264 -12.32 13.08 0.33
N PRO A 265 -11.42 13.59 -0.55
CA PRO A 265 -11.20 15.02 -0.73
C PRO A 265 -12.34 15.67 -1.53
N GLY A 266 -13.22 16.40 -0.86
CA GLY A 266 -14.33 17.08 -1.53
C GLY A 266 -15.35 16.11 -2.15
N PRO A 267 -16.12 16.52 -3.18
CA PRO A 267 -16.96 15.62 -3.97
C PRO A 267 -16.09 14.72 -4.85
N THR A 268 -16.23 13.41 -4.73
CA THR A 268 -15.33 12.45 -5.39
C THR A 268 -16.13 11.29 -5.97
N ARG A 269 -15.89 10.96 -7.25
CA ARG A 269 -16.58 9.86 -7.96
C ARG A 269 -16.09 8.50 -7.44
N LEU A 270 -16.96 7.51 -7.43
CA LEU A 270 -16.77 6.19 -6.82
C LEU A 270 -17.38 5.08 -7.70
N GLN A 271 -16.78 3.89 -7.70
CA GLN A 271 -17.11 2.71 -8.51
C GLN A 271 -17.04 1.46 -7.64
N ILE A 272 -18.01 0.55 -7.73
CA ILE A 272 -18.23 -0.52 -6.73
C ILE A 272 -18.69 -1.81 -7.39
N SER A 273 -18.13 -2.95 -6.97
CA SER A 273 -18.33 -4.26 -7.61
C SER A 273 -18.24 -5.43 -6.62
N SER A 274 -19.36 -6.12 -6.38
CA SER A 274 -19.41 -7.35 -5.58
C SER A 274 -19.22 -8.61 -6.45
N LEU A 275 -18.73 -9.71 -5.86
CA LEU A 275 -18.53 -10.98 -6.57
C LEU A 275 -19.88 -11.67 -6.76
N GLY A 276 -20.28 -11.85 -8.02
CA GLY A 276 -21.65 -12.25 -8.39
C GLY A 276 -22.60 -11.06 -8.59
N TYR A 277 -22.08 -9.86 -8.84
CA TYR A 277 -22.84 -8.64 -9.13
C TYR A 277 -22.18 -7.82 -10.26
N GLU A 278 -22.96 -6.94 -10.88
CA GLU A 278 -22.49 -5.91 -11.82
C GLU A 278 -21.82 -4.72 -11.08
N VAL A 279 -21.20 -3.81 -11.84
CA VAL A 279 -20.39 -2.71 -11.31
C VAL A 279 -21.12 -1.36 -11.41
N ALA A 280 -21.48 -0.77 -10.27
CA ALA A 280 -22.12 0.56 -10.22
C ALA A 280 -21.09 1.70 -10.09
N THR A 281 -21.49 2.93 -10.44
CA THR A 281 -20.66 4.16 -10.29
C THR A 281 -21.51 5.34 -9.84
N VAL A 282 -21.06 6.07 -8.81
CA VAL A 282 -21.77 7.20 -8.16
C VAL A 282 -20.84 8.35 -7.78
N GLN A 283 -21.36 9.41 -7.16
CA GLN A 283 -20.61 10.61 -6.73
C GLN A 283 -20.79 10.88 -5.23
N SER A 284 -19.73 11.28 -4.52
CA SER A 284 -19.83 11.54 -3.08
C SER A 284 -20.55 12.87 -2.76
N PRO A 285 -21.39 12.92 -1.72
CA PRO A 285 -22.18 14.09 -1.34
C PRO A 285 -21.30 15.18 -0.76
N LEU A 286 -21.73 16.44 -0.88
CA LEU A 286 -20.96 17.63 -0.48
C LEU A 286 -20.77 17.80 1.04
N GLY A 287 -21.67 17.23 1.85
CA GLY A 287 -21.66 17.32 3.32
C GLY A 287 -21.15 16.06 4.03
N ASN A 288 -21.64 15.87 5.27
CA ASN A 288 -21.42 14.67 6.09
C ASN A 288 -22.60 13.68 6.02
N GLU A 289 -23.52 13.89 5.08
CA GLU A 289 -24.38 12.82 4.62
C GLU A 289 -23.50 11.67 4.11
N GLU A 290 -23.90 10.44 4.36
CA GLU A 290 -23.39 9.28 3.62
C GLU A 290 -24.14 9.26 2.20
N LEU A 291 -23.93 8.42 1.14
CA LEU A 291 -24.79 8.50 -0.12
C LEU A 291 -25.32 7.23 -0.85
N THR A 292 -26.64 7.09 -1.06
CA THR A 292 -27.39 5.88 -1.56
C THR A 292 -26.87 5.13 -2.81
N VAL A 293 -26.62 3.80 -2.70
CA VAL A 293 -26.29 2.88 -3.81
C VAL A 293 -26.89 1.47 -3.67
N LEU A 294 -27.16 0.81 -4.81
CA LEU A 294 -27.64 -0.58 -4.95
C LEU A 294 -26.80 -1.33 -6.00
N LEU A 295 -26.67 -2.66 -5.90
CA LEU A 295 -26.02 -3.51 -6.92
C LEU A 295 -26.96 -4.58 -7.47
N THR A 296 -26.76 -4.96 -8.75
CA THR A 296 -27.55 -5.97 -9.49
C THR A 296 -26.77 -7.29 -9.61
N PRO A 297 -27.36 -8.47 -9.31
CA PRO A 297 -26.66 -9.76 -9.42
C PRO A 297 -26.25 -10.18 -10.84
N ALA A 298 -25.17 -10.96 -10.94
CA ALA A 298 -24.60 -11.55 -12.16
C ALA A 298 -24.10 -12.99 -11.88
N ALA A 299 -24.08 -13.87 -12.88
CA ALA A 299 -23.82 -15.31 -12.70
C ALA A 299 -22.74 -15.86 -13.64
N TYR A 300 -21.81 -16.68 -13.11
CA TYR A 300 -20.71 -17.33 -13.83
C TYR A 300 -20.44 -18.74 -13.24
N ALA A 301 -19.78 -19.62 -14.01
CA ALA A 301 -19.45 -20.99 -13.62
C ALA A 301 -17.98 -21.35 -13.94
N LEU A 302 -17.39 -22.29 -13.19
CA LEU A 302 -15.97 -22.67 -13.24
C LEU A 302 -15.77 -24.20 -13.18
N ALA A 303 -14.61 -24.68 -13.63
CA ALA A 303 -14.24 -26.10 -13.67
C ALA A 303 -13.12 -26.45 -12.66
N ALA A 304 -13.03 -27.72 -12.25
CA ALA A 304 -12.16 -28.19 -11.17
C ALA A 304 -10.84 -28.81 -11.66
N VAL A 305 -9.80 -28.72 -10.80
CA VAL A 305 -8.44 -29.24 -11.04
C VAL A 305 -8.13 -30.40 -10.07
N ARG A 306 -7.30 -31.36 -10.49
CA ARG A 306 -6.77 -32.44 -9.65
C ARG A 306 -5.25 -32.36 -9.53
N ILE A 307 -4.70 -32.78 -8.39
CA ILE A 307 -3.25 -32.88 -8.14
C ILE A 307 -2.91 -34.37 -7.97
N ALA A 308 -1.80 -34.82 -8.55
CA ALA A 308 -1.28 -36.18 -8.40
C ALA A 308 -0.05 -36.18 -7.47
N GLY A 309 0.05 -37.16 -6.56
CA GLY A 309 1.05 -37.17 -5.50
C GLY A 309 2.40 -37.75 -5.93
N SER A 310 3.39 -36.88 -6.09
CA SER A 310 4.81 -37.22 -6.10
C SER A 310 5.59 -36.22 -5.24
N ALA A 311 6.74 -36.65 -4.69
CA ALA A 311 7.55 -35.81 -3.81
C ALA A 311 8.05 -34.55 -4.55
N PRO A 312 8.14 -33.38 -3.88
CA PRO A 312 8.58 -32.15 -4.53
C PRO A 312 10.03 -32.28 -5.02
N PRO A 313 10.37 -31.80 -6.23
CA PRO A 313 11.71 -31.87 -6.77
C PRO A 313 12.71 -31.04 -5.96
N THR A 314 13.97 -31.45 -5.93
CA THR A 314 15.04 -30.73 -5.22
C THR A 314 15.30 -29.35 -5.85
N PRO A 315 15.84 -28.37 -5.10
CA PRO A 315 16.15 -27.04 -5.63
C PRO A 315 17.05 -27.05 -6.88
N GLU A 316 18.00 -27.99 -6.96
CA GLU A 316 18.86 -28.17 -8.14
C GLU A 316 18.07 -28.62 -9.38
N ILE A 317 17.13 -29.56 -9.21
CA ILE A 317 16.25 -30.02 -10.29
C ILE A 317 15.30 -28.89 -10.73
N ILE A 318 14.78 -28.11 -9.78
CA ILE A 318 13.98 -26.91 -10.07
C ILE A 318 14.80 -25.92 -10.90
N LEU A 319 16.03 -25.59 -10.49
CA LEU A 319 16.87 -24.62 -11.18
C LEU A 319 17.27 -25.09 -12.58
N LYS A 320 17.62 -26.37 -12.75
CA LYS A 320 17.87 -26.99 -14.06
C LYS A 320 16.64 -26.93 -14.98
N ASN A 321 15.46 -27.24 -14.45
CA ASN A 321 14.20 -27.16 -15.20
C ASN A 321 13.82 -25.72 -15.57
N VAL A 322 14.12 -24.73 -14.72
CA VAL A 322 13.94 -23.30 -15.02
C VAL A 322 14.86 -22.89 -16.16
N VAL A 323 16.17 -23.19 -16.08
CA VAL A 323 17.16 -22.86 -17.13
C VAL A 323 16.78 -23.50 -18.47
N GLN A 324 16.44 -24.79 -18.50
CA GLN A 324 16.00 -25.48 -19.72
C GLN A 324 14.74 -24.89 -20.35
N ARG A 325 13.88 -24.24 -19.54
CA ARG A 325 12.63 -23.62 -20.02
C ARG A 325 12.74 -22.11 -20.25
N ILE A 326 13.92 -21.50 -20.12
CA ILE A 326 14.10 -20.07 -20.42
C ILE A 326 13.53 -19.67 -21.80
N PRO A 327 13.75 -20.43 -22.89
CA PRO A 327 13.20 -20.11 -24.22
C PRO A 327 11.68 -20.11 -24.32
N ASN A 328 10.98 -20.82 -23.41
CA ASN A 328 9.54 -21.03 -23.45
C ASN A 328 8.78 -20.21 -22.39
N ASN A 329 9.45 -19.90 -21.27
CA ASN A 329 8.86 -19.23 -20.11
C ASN A 329 9.09 -17.70 -20.12
N TYR A 330 9.99 -17.19 -20.96
CA TYR A 330 10.33 -15.77 -21.03
C TYR A 330 10.46 -15.32 -22.49
N GLU A 331 10.09 -14.08 -22.78
CA GLU A 331 10.22 -13.48 -24.10
C GLU A 331 11.69 -13.37 -24.51
N GLN A 332 11.99 -13.75 -25.76
CA GLN A 332 13.35 -13.79 -26.31
C GLN A 332 13.73 -12.52 -27.11
N GLN A 333 12.83 -11.54 -27.20
CA GLN A 333 13.09 -10.26 -27.87
C GLN A 333 13.83 -9.28 -26.94
N ASP A 334 14.53 -8.30 -27.53
CA ASP A 334 15.28 -7.31 -26.74
C ASP A 334 14.35 -6.22 -26.18
N TYR A 335 14.56 -5.90 -24.90
CA TYR A 335 13.63 -5.15 -24.06
C TYR A 335 13.64 -3.63 -24.36
N ALA A 336 14.51 -3.18 -25.26
CA ALA A 336 14.66 -1.78 -25.67
C ALA A 336 14.15 -1.49 -27.10
N ALA A 337 13.59 -2.47 -27.81
CA ALA A 337 13.24 -2.31 -29.23
C ALA A 337 11.93 -1.56 -29.50
N GLN A 338 10.98 -1.52 -28.54
CA GLN A 338 9.69 -0.85 -28.69
C GLN A 338 9.11 -0.33 -27.35
N VAL A 339 9.58 0.84 -26.88
CA VAL A 339 8.76 1.90 -26.24
C VAL A 339 9.34 3.25 -26.66
#